data_AF-A0A061D632-F1
#
_entry.id   AF-A0A061D632-F1
#
_cell.length_a   1.000
_cell.length_b   1.000
_cell.length_c   1.000
_cell.angle_alpha   90.00
_cell.angle_beta   90.00
_cell.angle_gamma   90.00
#
_symmetry.space_group_name_H-M   'P 1'
#
loop_
_entity.id
_entity.type
_entity.pdbx_description
1 polymer ?
#
loop_
_entity_poly.entity_id
_entity_poly.type
_entity_poly.pdbx_seq_one_letter_code
_entity_poly.pdbx_strand_id
1 'polypeptide(L)'
;MKLRRSKLQRIKRLAPYAGRSPAQAKLDKLWGFKPIDVERKDVRRKAKAKAKKVPLTPLDKVEETFAALEKVEEQQDTTVTEPENHAQDKQDAQHRKPWQLDPETARQKRAFKEAVNDLHNLVYPHLDPIAKRQYTNAKLIALGGKIAKNRKMPYNEFMQRSRALKRHVEKNKELEKELGVKLFTDTKGGSRFVDIERRKRIKELKNTKSPFHFGDRNGVYRIKPKKNR
;
A
#
# COMPACT_ATOMS: atom_id res chain seq x y z
N MET A 1 -27.07 17.20 10.71
CA MET A 1 -26.91 17.61 12.13
C MET A 1 -26.74 19.12 12.25
N LYS A 2 -27.71 19.84 12.85
CA LYS A 2 -27.65 21.31 12.99
C LYS A 2 -26.76 21.68 14.19
N LEU A 3 -25.65 22.38 13.96
CA LEU A 3 -24.80 22.89 15.04
C LEU A 3 -25.55 23.93 15.88
N ARG A 4 -25.57 23.75 17.21
CA ARG A 4 -26.22 24.68 18.15
C ARG A 4 -25.67 26.10 17.97
N ARG A 5 -26.53 27.12 17.96
CA ARG A 5 -26.19 28.54 17.72
C ARG A 5 -25.01 29.05 18.58
N SER A 6 -24.91 28.60 19.83
CA SER A 6 -23.81 28.94 20.75
C SER A 6 -22.44 28.43 20.26
N LYS A 7 -22.39 27.25 19.64
CA LYS A 7 -21.15 26.65 19.13
C LYS A 7 -20.65 27.41 17.89
N LEU A 8 -21.57 27.87 17.03
CA LEU A 8 -21.24 28.71 15.87
C LEU A 8 -20.76 30.10 16.29
N GLN A 9 -21.37 30.71 17.31
CA GLN A 9 -20.89 31.98 17.85
C GLN A 9 -19.49 31.86 18.46
N ARG A 10 -19.18 30.73 19.12
CA ARG A 10 -17.85 30.45 19.66
C ARG A 10 -16.80 30.31 18.55
N ILE A 11 -17.12 29.57 17.49
CA ILE A 11 -16.23 29.41 16.32
C ILE A 11 -16.03 30.75 15.61
N LYS A 12 -17.08 31.56 15.44
CA LYS A 12 -16.99 32.90 14.85
C LYS A 12 -16.14 33.86 15.69
N ARG A 13 -16.18 33.74 17.02
CA ARG A 13 -15.28 34.47 17.93
C ARG A 13 -13.83 33.98 17.88
N LEU A 14 -13.60 32.70 17.60
CA LEU A 14 -12.27 32.08 17.59
C LEU A 14 -11.57 32.11 16.23
N ALA A 15 -12.33 32.26 15.13
CA ALA A 15 -11.82 32.36 13.77
C ALA A 15 -10.72 33.43 13.55
N PRO A 16 -10.75 34.62 14.19
CA PRO A 16 -9.66 35.60 14.08
C PRO A 16 -8.35 35.13 14.75
N TYR A 17 -8.43 34.20 15.70
CA TYR A 17 -7.31 33.68 16.49
C TYR A 17 -6.73 32.39 15.92
N ALA A 18 -7.27 31.88 14.80
CA ALA A 18 -6.76 30.68 14.16
C ALA A 18 -5.37 30.88 13.49
N GLY A 19 -4.92 32.14 13.31
CA GLY A 19 -3.61 32.47 12.74
C GLY A 19 -2.49 32.74 13.76
N ARG A 20 -2.80 33.17 15.00
CA ARG A 20 -1.84 33.45 16.09
C ARG A 20 -2.54 33.28 17.45
N SER A 21 -1.83 32.77 18.45
CA SER A 21 -2.42 32.55 19.78
C SER A 21 -2.73 33.88 20.51
N PRO A 22 -3.73 33.94 21.40
CA PRO A 22 -4.08 35.18 22.12
C PRO A 22 -2.93 35.74 22.98
N ALA A 23 -2.02 34.87 23.44
CA ALA A 23 -0.83 35.27 24.18
C ALA A 23 0.18 35.99 23.26
N GLN A 24 0.38 35.50 22.04
CA GLN A 24 1.26 36.14 21.05
C GLN A 24 0.73 37.52 20.64
N ALA A 25 -0.58 37.70 20.46
CA ALA A 25 -1.14 39.00 20.13
C ALA A 25 -0.92 40.07 21.23
N LYS A 26 -0.90 39.65 22.51
CA LYS A 26 -0.57 40.54 23.64
C LYS A 26 0.92 40.91 23.66
N LEU A 27 1.80 39.96 23.36
CA LEU A 27 3.25 40.18 23.26
C LEU A 27 3.59 41.08 22.06
N ASP A 28 2.94 40.87 20.91
CA ASP A 28 3.14 41.68 19.71
C ASP A 28 2.75 43.16 19.98
N LYS A 29 1.69 43.39 20.76
CA LYS A 29 1.28 44.74 21.19
C LYS A 29 2.26 45.36 22.18
N LEU A 30 2.85 44.56 23.07
CA LEU A 30 3.91 45.00 23.98
C LEU A 30 5.16 45.44 23.21
N TRP A 31 5.46 44.77 22.10
CA TRP A 31 6.64 45.02 21.25
C TRP A 31 6.37 45.97 20.07
N GLY A 32 5.19 46.61 20.02
CA GLY A 32 4.88 47.66 19.06
C GLY A 32 4.58 47.19 17.64
N PHE A 33 4.36 45.89 17.42
CA PHE A 33 3.94 45.38 16.11
C PHE A 33 2.50 45.80 15.81
N LYS A 34 2.30 46.43 14.64
CA LYS A 34 0.96 46.80 14.18
C LYS A 34 0.19 45.53 13.76
N PRO A 35 -1.08 45.38 14.16
CA PRO A 35 -1.89 44.25 13.72
C PRO A 35 -2.02 44.28 12.19
N ILE A 36 -1.79 43.14 11.55
CA ILE A 36 -1.97 42.99 10.10
C ILE A 36 -3.48 42.91 9.85
N ASP A 37 -4.03 43.93 9.20
CA ASP A 37 -5.41 43.93 8.73
C ASP A 37 -5.55 42.89 7.61
N VAL A 38 -6.06 41.71 7.96
CA VAL A 38 -6.37 40.68 6.96
C VAL A 38 -7.61 41.15 6.20
N GLU A 39 -7.38 41.70 5.01
CA GLU A 39 -8.46 42.02 4.06
C GLU A 39 -9.31 40.77 3.83
N ARG A 40 -10.57 40.85 4.24
CA ARG A 40 -11.56 39.81 3.97
C ARG A 40 -11.85 39.83 2.47
N LYS A 41 -11.21 38.96 1.70
CA LYS A 41 -11.65 38.69 0.33
C LYS A 41 -13.06 38.09 0.39
N ASP A 42 -14.06 38.86 -0.02
CA ASP A 42 -15.41 38.39 -0.26
C ASP A 42 -15.41 37.39 -1.42
N VAL A 43 -15.21 36.11 -1.10
CA VAL A 43 -15.40 35.01 -2.06
C VAL A 43 -16.89 34.69 -2.15
N ARG A 44 -17.66 35.60 -2.75
CA ARG A 44 -19.01 35.32 -3.22
C ARG A 44 -19.21 35.98 -4.58
N ARG A 45 -19.62 35.16 -5.56
CA ARG A 45 -20.10 35.48 -6.92
C ARG A 45 -19.05 35.49 -8.04
N LYS A 46 -18.51 34.32 -8.38
CA LYS A 46 -18.22 33.93 -9.79
C LYS A 46 -18.41 32.42 -9.98
N ALA A 47 -19.65 31.95 -9.87
CA ALA A 47 -20.04 30.57 -10.22
C ALA A 47 -21.32 30.51 -11.08
N LYS A 48 -21.68 31.61 -11.75
CA LYS A 48 -22.81 31.68 -12.68
C LYS A 48 -22.37 32.31 -14.01
N ALA A 49 -21.41 31.69 -14.68
CA ALA A 49 -21.04 32.02 -16.07
C ALA A 49 -20.20 30.91 -16.76
N LYS A 50 -20.38 29.65 -16.39
CA LYS A 50 -20.00 28.52 -17.25
C LYS A 50 -21.20 27.60 -17.35
N ALA A 51 -21.96 27.85 -18.40
CA ALA A 51 -23.08 27.05 -18.81
C ALA A 51 -22.65 25.60 -19.04
N LYS A 52 -23.48 24.68 -18.54
CA LYS A 52 -23.77 23.34 -19.07
C LYS A 52 -22.63 22.66 -19.85
N LYS A 53 -21.73 21.99 -19.12
CA LYS A 53 -21.29 20.65 -19.52
C LYS A 53 -21.66 19.74 -18.37
N VAL A 54 -22.53 18.77 -18.63
CA VAL A 54 -22.84 17.71 -17.67
C VAL A 54 -21.50 17.06 -17.31
N PRO A 55 -21.08 17.05 -16.04
CA PRO A 55 -19.91 16.29 -15.67
C PRO A 55 -20.27 14.82 -15.83
N LEU A 56 -19.75 14.18 -16.88
CA LEU A 56 -19.74 12.72 -17.01
C LEU A 56 -19.24 12.15 -15.69
N THR A 57 -20.04 11.26 -15.12
CA THR A 57 -19.68 10.61 -13.87
C THR A 57 -18.43 9.75 -14.11
N PRO A 58 -17.62 9.47 -13.08
CA PRO A 58 -16.44 8.63 -13.24
C PRO A 58 -16.74 7.23 -13.84
N LEU A 59 -18.00 6.78 -13.77
CA LEU A 59 -18.46 5.53 -14.36
C LEU A 59 -18.54 5.61 -15.89
N ASP A 60 -19.08 6.72 -16.43
CA ASP A 60 -19.22 6.91 -17.88
C ASP A 60 -17.86 6.91 -18.61
N LYS A 61 -16.81 7.43 -17.95
CA LYS A 61 -15.44 7.41 -18.50
C LYS A 61 -14.81 6.03 -18.52
N VAL A 62 -15.20 5.17 -17.58
CA VAL A 62 -14.71 3.79 -17.50
C VAL A 62 -15.37 2.97 -18.60
N GLU A 63 -16.67 3.16 -18.83
CA GLU A 63 -17.41 2.53 -19.93
C GLU A 63 -16.87 2.96 -21.31
N GLU A 64 -16.55 4.24 -21.51
CA GLU A 64 -15.89 4.72 -22.73
C GLU A 64 -14.51 4.08 -22.96
N THR A 65 -13.72 3.84 -21.90
CA THR A 65 -12.42 3.16 -22.03
C THR A 65 -12.55 1.68 -22.32
N PHE A 66 -13.57 1.00 -21.79
CA PHE A 66 -13.82 -0.41 -22.10
C PHE A 66 -14.36 -0.59 -23.52
N ALA A 67 -15.27 0.28 -23.97
CA ALA A 67 -15.78 0.28 -25.34
C ALA A 67 -14.69 0.62 -26.39
N ALA A 68 -13.68 1.40 -26.01
CA ALA A 68 -12.51 1.66 -26.86
C ALA A 68 -11.55 0.46 -26.94
N LEU A 69 -11.49 -0.38 -25.89
CA LEU A 69 -10.69 -1.62 -25.86
C LEU A 69 -11.36 -2.73 -26.68
N GLU A 70 -12.67 -2.92 -26.57
CA GLU A 70 -13.42 -3.91 -27.40
C GLU A 70 -13.28 -3.63 -28.90
N LYS A 71 -13.31 -2.37 -29.32
CA LYS A 71 -13.11 -1.99 -30.74
C LYS A 71 -11.69 -2.24 -31.26
N VAL A 72 -10.70 -2.30 -30.36
CA VAL A 72 -9.31 -2.63 -30.72
C VAL A 72 -9.13 -4.15 -30.82
N GLU A 73 -9.87 -4.94 -30.04
CA GLU A 73 -9.89 -6.40 -30.15
C GLU A 73 -10.62 -6.86 -31.43
N GLU A 74 -11.76 -6.26 -31.78
CA GLU A 74 -12.48 -6.58 -33.03
C GLU A 74 -11.67 -6.30 -34.31
N GLN A 75 -10.70 -5.39 -34.26
CA GLN A 75 -9.82 -5.08 -35.40
C GLN A 75 -8.61 -6.02 -35.52
N GLN A 76 -8.33 -6.84 -34.50
CA GLN A 76 -7.23 -7.82 -34.54
C GLN A 76 -7.69 -9.23 -34.92
N ASP A 77 -8.99 -9.51 -34.94
CA ASP A 77 -9.55 -10.85 -35.18
C ASP A 77 -9.74 -11.23 -36.66
N THR A 78 -9.31 -10.42 -37.63
CA THR A 78 -9.48 -10.74 -39.07
C THR A 78 -8.22 -11.11 -39.84
N THR A 79 -7.04 -11.19 -39.20
CA THR A 79 -5.84 -11.74 -39.85
C THR A 79 -4.96 -12.53 -38.90
N VAL A 80 -5.38 -13.73 -38.51
CA VAL A 80 -4.45 -14.75 -38.02
C VAL A 80 -4.76 -16.07 -38.74
N THR A 81 -3.97 -16.32 -39.78
CA THR A 81 -3.78 -17.65 -40.36
C THR A 81 -3.28 -18.57 -39.25
N GLU A 82 -4.08 -19.58 -38.88
CA GLU A 82 -3.68 -20.63 -37.95
C GLU A 82 -2.45 -21.38 -38.51
N PRO A 83 -1.31 -21.45 -37.80
CA PRO A 83 -0.36 -22.50 -38.06
C PRO A 83 -0.79 -23.74 -37.27
N GLU A 84 -1.27 -24.74 -37.99
CA GLU A 84 -1.42 -26.12 -37.53
C GLU A 84 -0.10 -26.61 -36.90
N ASN A 85 0.02 -26.52 -35.58
CA ASN A 85 1.17 -27.02 -34.81
C ASN A 85 0.72 -27.80 -33.57
N HIS A 86 -0.42 -28.51 -33.63
CA HIS A 86 -0.96 -29.24 -32.49
C HIS A 86 -0.62 -30.74 -32.45
N ALA A 87 0.09 -31.26 -33.44
CA ALA A 87 0.41 -32.69 -33.51
C ALA A 87 1.78 -33.08 -32.91
N GLN A 88 2.74 -32.16 -32.78
CA GLN A 88 4.10 -32.48 -32.31
C GLN A 88 4.28 -32.36 -30.77
N ASP A 89 3.47 -31.54 -30.09
CA ASP A 89 3.64 -31.25 -28.66
C ASP A 89 3.39 -32.44 -27.71
N LYS A 90 2.68 -33.48 -28.18
CA LYS A 90 2.34 -34.66 -27.35
C LYS A 90 3.49 -35.64 -27.15
N GLN A 91 4.46 -35.68 -28.08
CA GLN A 91 5.60 -36.62 -28.02
C GLN A 91 6.73 -36.10 -27.12
N ASP A 92 6.88 -34.78 -26.98
CA ASP A 92 7.92 -34.15 -26.16
C ASP A 92 7.63 -34.09 -24.65
N ALA A 93 6.43 -34.48 -24.22
CA ALA A 93 6.05 -34.50 -22.81
C ALA A 93 6.70 -35.66 -22.03
N GLN A 94 7.10 -36.73 -22.71
CA GLN A 94 7.52 -37.99 -22.07
C GLN A 94 9.03 -38.05 -21.71
N HIS A 95 9.83 -37.09 -22.16
CA HIS A 95 11.28 -36.99 -21.87
C HIS A 95 11.71 -35.68 -21.19
N ARG A 96 10.80 -35.00 -20.50
CA ARG A 96 11.13 -33.73 -19.84
C ARG A 96 11.93 -33.96 -18.56
N LYS A 97 13.05 -33.25 -18.45
CA LYS A 97 13.84 -33.25 -17.21
C LYS A 97 13.04 -32.52 -16.13
N PRO A 98 13.03 -32.96 -14.85
CA PRO A 98 12.16 -32.41 -13.81
C PRO A 98 12.41 -30.92 -13.46
N TRP A 99 13.46 -30.30 -14.00
CA TRP A 99 13.77 -28.88 -13.85
C TRP A 99 13.40 -28.02 -15.08
N GLN A 100 12.92 -28.62 -16.17
CA GLN A 100 12.40 -27.86 -17.31
C GLN A 100 10.96 -27.44 -17.04
N LEU A 101 10.69 -26.15 -17.25
CA LEU A 101 9.34 -25.60 -17.14
C LEU A 101 8.48 -26.03 -18.32
N ASP A 102 7.21 -26.35 -18.07
CA ASP A 102 6.26 -26.64 -19.13
C ASP A 102 6.12 -25.44 -20.07
N PRO A 103 6.08 -25.65 -21.39
CA PRO A 103 6.07 -24.58 -22.39
C PRO A 103 4.85 -23.68 -22.24
N GLU A 104 3.70 -24.23 -21.87
CA GLU A 104 2.49 -23.45 -21.55
C GLU A 104 2.69 -22.55 -20.33
N THR A 105 3.26 -23.09 -19.25
CA THR A 105 3.56 -22.29 -18.05
C THR A 105 4.62 -21.22 -18.34
N ALA A 106 5.56 -21.49 -19.24
CA ALA A 106 6.55 -20.51 -19.67
C ALA A 106 5.91 -19.38 -20.49
N ARG A 107 4.97 -19.69 -21.39
CA ARG A 107 4.18 -18.70 -22.14
C ARG A 107 3.33 -17.83 -21.20
N GLN A 108 2.59 -18.44 -20.27
CA GLN A 108 1.80 -17.73 -19.26
C GLN A 108 2.67 -16.81 -18.38
N LYS A 109 3.85 -17.28 -17.96
CA LYS A 109 4.80 -16.46 -17.18
C LYS A 109 5.31 -15.25 -17.97
N ARG A 110 5.52 -15.40 -19.28
CA ARG A 110 5.93 -14.28 -20.16
C ARG A 110 4.81 -13.25 -20.26
N ALA A 111 3.60 -13.68 -20.61
CA ALA A 111 2.43 -12.81 -20.72
C ALA A 111 2.16 -12.06 -19.39
N PHE A 112 2.23 -12.76 -18.25
CA PHE A 112 2.09 -12.13 -16.94
C PHE A 112 3.17 -11.06 -16.69
N LYS A 113 4.42 -11.34 -17.06
CA LYS A 113 5.53 -10.39 -16.87
C LYS A 113 5.36 -9.15 -17.75
N GLU A 114 4.90 -9.32 -18.98
CA GLU A 114 4.59 -8.22 -19.90
C GLU A 114 3.48 -7.34 -19.34
N ALA A 115 2.34 -7.93 -18.97
CA ALA A 115 1.22 -7.20 -18.38
C ALA A 115 1.62 -6.43 -17.10
N VAL A 116 2.45 -7.01 -16.24
CA VAL A 116 2.97 -6.33 -15.04
C VAL A 116 3.88 -5.15 -15.41
N ASN A 117 4.72 -5.30 -16.43
CA ASN A 117 5.58 -4.22 -16.91
C ASN A 117 4.78 -3.08 -17.52
N ASP A 118 3.74 -3.40 -18.30
CA ASP A 118 2.86 -2.40 -18.91
C ASP A 118 2.13 -1.59 -17.84
N LEU A 119 1.54 -2.28 -16.86
CA LEU A 119 0.93 -1.63 -15.69
C LEU A 119 1.94 -0.74 -14.95
N HIS A 120 3.18 -1.21 -14.76
CA HIS A 120 4.21 -0.40 -14.12
C HIS A 120 4.55 0.84 -14.94
N ASN A 121 4.72 0.72 -16.25
CA ASN A 121 5.07 1.83 -17.13
C ASN A 121 3.94 2.88 -17.19
N LEU A 122 2.68 2.45 -17.11
CA LEU A 122 1.53 3.33 -17.02
C LEU A 122 1.43 4.02 -15.65
N VAL A 123 1.54 3.27 -14.55
CA VAL A 123 1.25 3.79 -13.21
C VAL A 123 2.43 4.54 -12.59
N TYR A 124 3.65 4.01 -12.72
CA TYR A 124 4.82 4.50 -11.98
C TYR A 124 5.14 5.99 -12.24
N PRO A 125 5.11 6.52 -13.48
CA PRO A 125 5.37 7.94 -13.73
C PRO A 125 4.41 8.87 -12.98
N HIS A 126 3.15 8.45 -12.83
CA HIS A 126 2.08 9.23 -12.23
C HIS A 126 1.94 9.05 -10.71
N LEU A 127 2.74 8.17 -10.10
CA LEU A 127 2.76 8.03 -8.64
C LEU A 127 3.35 9.26 -7.94
N ASP A 128 2.77 9.61 -6.80
CA ASP A 128 3.31 10.60 -5.88
C ASP A 128 4.74 10.24 -5.44
N PRO A 129 5.59 11.22 -5.11
CA PRO A 129 6.96 10.94 -4.63
C PRO A 129 7.00 10.00 -3.41
N ILE A 130 6.02 10.10 -2.52
CA ILE A 130 5.88 9.24 -1.34
C ILE A 130 5.56 7.81 -1.76
N ALA A 131 4.60 7.63 -2.67
CA ALA A 131 4.21 6.32 -3.19
C ALA A 131 5.36 5.67 -4.00
N LYS A 132 6.05 6.44 -4.84
CA LYS A 132 7.27 6.01 -5.55
C LYS A 132 8.31 5.47 -4.57
N ARG A 133 8.57 6.19 -3.48
CA ARG A 133 9.52 5.76 -2.44
C ARG A 133 9.07 4.47 -1.73
N GLN A 134 7.77 4.32 -1.46
CA GLN A 134 7.24 3.09 -0.86
C GLN A 134 7.41 1.91 -1.80
N TYR A 135 7.11 2.09 -3.10
CA TYR A 135 7.29 1.07 -4.12
C TYR A 135 8.77 0.66 -4.25
N THR A 136 9.71 1.61 -4.35
CA THR A 136 11.14 1.30 -4.46
C THR A 136 11.66 0.56 -3.23
N ASN A 137 11.18 0.93 -2.02
CA ASN A 137 11.52 0.21 -0.80
C ASN A 137 10.96 -1.21 -0.78
N ALA A 138 9.72 -1.42 -1.23
CA ALA A 138 9.12 -2.75 -1.32
C ALA A 138 9.86 -3.64 -2.33
N LYS A 139 10.19 -3.10 -3.51
CA LYS A 139 11.01 -3.76 -4.53
C LYS A 139 12.37 -4.17 -3.96
N LEU A 140 13.02 -3.27 -3.22
CA LEU A 140 14.30 -3.55 -2.58
C LEU A 140 14.21 -4.68 -1.54
N ILE A 141 13.16 -4.72 -0.71
CA ILE A 141 12.94 -5.83 0.23
C ILE A 141 12.74 -7.15 -0.51
N ALA A 142 11.92 -7.16 -1.56
CA ALA A 142 11.61 -8.36 -2.33
C ALA A 142 12.88 -8.98 -2.96
N LEU A 143 13.81 -8.11 -3.39
CA LEU A 143 15.15 -8.51 -3.87
C LEU A 143 16.12 -8.93 -2.75
N GLY A 144 15.68 -8.95 -1.49
CA GLY A 144 16.49 -9.32 -0.32
C GLY A 144 17.34 -8.19 0.27
N GLY A 145 17.19 -6.97 -0.23
CA GLY A 145 17.89 -5.80 0.29
C GLY A 145 17.36 -5.29 1.64
N LYS A 146 18.11 -4.38 2.26
CA LYS A 146 17.71 -3.71 3.51
C LYS A 146 17.30 -2.25 3.24
N ILE A 147 16.17 -1.81 3.79
CA ILE A 147 15.73 -0.41 3.71
C ILE A 147 16.53 0.46 4.70
N ALA A 148 16.72 1.73 4.34
CA ALA A 148 17.23 2.76 5.24
C ALA A 148 16.51 2.74 6.61
N LYS A 149 17.30 2.82 7.69
CA LYS A 149 16.76 2.89 9.04
C LYS A 149 16.05 4.24 9.24
N ASN A 150 14.97 4.23 10.02
CA ASN A 150 14.35 5.48 10.46
C ASN A 150 15.34 6.28 11.32
N ARG A 151 15.27 7.61 11.24
CA ARG A 151 16.06 8.50 12.10
C ARG A 151 15.79 8.19 13.57
N LYS A 152 16.80 8.34 14.42
CA LYS A 152 16.64 8.25 15.87
C LYS A 152 15.59 9.27 16.32
N MET A 153 14.64 8.80 17.13
CA MET A 153 13.54 9.57 17.69
C MET A 153 13.72 9.64 19.21
N PRO A 154 13.33 10.75 19.87
CA PRO A 154 13.30 10.80 21.32
C PRO A 154 12.34 9.74 21.88
N TYR A 155 12.70 9.20 23.05
CA TYR A 155 12.01 8.04 23.62
C TYR A 155 10.52 8.29 23.88
N ASN A 156 10.17 9.46 24.41
CA ASN A 156 8.79 9.81 24.74
C ASN A 156 7.89 9.83 23.50
N GLU A 157 8.35 10.42 22.39
CA GLU A 157 7.59 10.42 21.12
C GLU A 157 7.45 9.00 20.55
N PHE A 158 8.52 8.21 20.62
CA PHE A 158 8.47 6.81 20.18
C PHE A 158 7.43 6.01 20.96
N MET A 159 7.39 6.19 22.28
CA MET A 159 6.40 5.54 23.14
C MET A 159 4.98 6.00 22.84
N GLN A 160 4.76 7.30 22.59
CA GLN A 160 3.44 7.80 22.19
C GLN A 160 2.99 7.21 20.85
N ARG A 161 3.86 7.19 19.83
CA ARG A 161 3.54 6.63 18.51
C ARG A 161 3.26 5.13 18.57
N SER A 162 4.06 4.38 19.35
CA SER A 162 3.84 2.94 19.52
C SER A 162 2.51 2.64 20.24
N ARG A 163 2.15 3.42 21.27
CA ARG A 163 0.84 3.30 21.93
C ARG A 163 -0.31 3.64 21.00
N ALA A 164 -0.18 4.69 20.19
CA ALA A 164 -1.20 5.05 19.20
C ALA A 164 -1.40 3.94 18.15
N LEU A 165 -0.31 3.35 17.65
CA LEU A 165 -0.37 2.23 16.71
C LEU A 165 -1.06 1.01 17.33
N LYS A 166 -0.73 0.65 18.57
CA LYS A 166 -1.37 -0.47 19.27
C LYS A 166 -2.88 -0.26 19.40
N ARG A 167 -3.30 0.93 19.86
CA ARG A 167 -4.73 1.28 19.97
C ARG A 167 -5.45 1.19 18.62
N HIS A 168 -4.81 1.63 17.53
CA HIS A 168 -5.40 1.53 16.20
C HIS A 168 -5.57 0.07 15.76
N VAL A 169 -4.56 -0.76 16.00
CA VAL A 169 -4.62 -2.20 15.70
C VAL A 169 -5.68 -2.91 16.55
N GLU A 170 -5.80 -2.57 17.83
CA GLU A 170 -6.83 -3.11 18.73
C GLU A 170 -8.24 -2.76 18.24
N LYS A 171 -8.48 -1.48 17.89
CA LYS A 171 -9.75 -1.05 17.31
C LYS A 171 -10.11 -1.81 16.04
N ASN A 172 -9.15 -2.02 15.14
CA ASN A 172 -9.40 -2.79 13.92
C ASN A 172 -9.78 -4.24 14.22
N LYS A 173 -9.14 -4.85 15.22
CA LYS A 173 -9.49 -6.22 15.67
C LYS A 173 -10.86 -6.28 16.34
N GLU A 174 -11.25 -5.26 17.08
CA GLU A 174 -12.59 -5.15 17.67
C GLU A 174 -13.64 -5.04 16.56
N LEU A 175 -13.42 -4.17 15.57
CA LEU A 175 -14.29 -4.04 14.40
C LEU A 175 -14.41 -5.35 13.60
N GLU A 176 -13.32 -6.08 13.41
CA GLU A 176 -13.36 -7.40 12.76
C GLU A 176 -14.25 -8.39 13.53
N LYS A 177 -14.18 -8.38 14.86
CA LYS A 177 -15.02 -9.25 15.70
C LYS A 177 -16.48 -8.84 15.66
N GLU A 178 -16.76 -7.54 15.73
CA GLU A 178 -18.13 -6.99 15.65
C GLU A 178 -18.78 -7.31 14.31
N LEU A 179 -18.03 -7.20 13.21
CA LEU A 179 -18.52 -7.47 11.86
C LEU A 179 -18.52 -8.97 11.51
N GLY A 180 -17.76 -9.80 12.24
CA GLY A 180 -17.59 -11.22 11.92
C GLY A 180 -16.81 -11.48 10.62
N VAL A 181 -16.07 -10.47 10.11
CA VAL A 181 -15.34 -10.55 8.85
C VAL A 181 -13.84 -10.33 9.10
N LYS A 182 -12.99 -11.02 8.34
CA LYS A 182 -11.55 -10.75 8.31
C LYS A 182 -11.30 -9.57 7.38
N LEU A 183 -10.89 -8.43 7.94
CA LEU A 183 -10.56 -7.26 7.12
C LEU A 183 -9.16 -7.44 6.54
N PHE A 184 -8.96 -6.96 5.31
CA PHE A 184 -7.62 -6.90 4.70
C PHE A 184 -6.72 -5.84 5.37
N THR A 185 -7.29 -5.04 6.28
CA THR A 185 -6.54 -4.00 7.01
C THR A 185 -5.47 -4.61 7.92
N ASP A 186 -4.44 -3.81 8.22
CA ASP A 186 -3.30 -4.21 9.05
C ASP A 186 -3.69 -4.49 10.51
N THR A 187 -4.18 -5.70 10.80
CA THR A 187 -4.39 -6.24 12.16
C THR A 187 -3.09 -6.45 12.94
N LYS A 188 -1.95 -6.34 12.25
CA LYS A 188 -0.61 -6.56 12.82
C LYS A 188 0.24 -5.30 12.81
N GLY A 189 -0.31 -4.16 12.40
CA GLY A 189 0.38 -2.87 12.43
C GLY A 189 1.42 -2.66 11.32
N GLY A 190 1.32 -3.39 10.21
CA GLY A 190 2.17 -3.22 9.03
C GLY A 190 3.00 -4.44 8.67
N SER A 191 3.37 -4.54 7.39
CA SER A 191 4.23 -5.61 6.83
C SER A 191 5.50 -5.88 7.65
N ARG A 192 6.17 -4.83 8.15
CA ARG A 192 7.38 -4.97 8.99
C ARG A 192 7.10 -5.71 10.30
N PHE A 193 5.97 -5.45 10.95
CA PHE A 193 5.62 -6.14 12.19
C PHE A 193 5.24 -7.60 11.92
N VAL A 194 4.54 -7.86 10.81
CA VAL A 194 4.26 -9.23 10.33
C VAL A 194 5.55 -10.02 10.13
N ASP A 195 6.56 -9.43 9.48
CA ASP A 195 7.86 -10.09 9.26
C ASP A 195 8.60 -10.35 10.57
N ILE A 196 8.56 -9.41 11.52
CA ILE A 196 9.16 -9.58 12.84
C ILE A 196 8.48 -10.72 13.59
N GLU A 197 7.15 -10.77 13.61
CA GLU A 197 6.38 -11.86 14.23
C GLU A 197 6.67 -13.20 13.56
N ARG A 198 6.69 -13.25 12.22
CA ARG A 198 7.03 -14.46 11.46
C ARG A 198 8.42 -14.97 11.85
N ARG A 199 9.42 -14.07 11.93
CA ARG A 199 10.79 -14.43 12.35
C ARG A 199 10.84 -14.92 13.80
N LYS A 200 10.06 -14.32 14.71
CA LYS A 200 9.95 -14.78 16.11
C LYS A 200 9.38 -16.19 16.18
N ARG A 201 8.24 -16.44 15.52
CA ARG A 201 7.62 -17.77 15.44
C ARG A 201 8.56 -18.82 14.86
N ILE A 202 9.28 -18.50 13.78
CA ILE A 202 10.26 -19.44 13.19
C ILE A 202 11.39 -19.75 14.18
N LYS A 203 11.86 -18.77 14.96
CA LYS A 203 12.87 -19.01 16.00
C LYS A 203 12.33 -19.86 17.13
N GLU A 204 11.12 -19.56 17.61
CA GLU A 204 10.43 -20.35 18.64
C GLU A 204 10.27 -21.80 18.19
N LEU A 205 9.77 -22.04 16.97
CA LEU A 205 9.65 -23.38 16.38
C LEU A 205 10.99 -24.11 16.28
N LYS A 206 12.10 -23.40 16.03
CA LYS A 206 13.45 -24.00 16.02
C LYS A 206 13.93 -24.35 17.42
N ASN A 207 13.52 -23.58 18.43
CA ASN A 207 13.90 -23.80 19.82
C ASN A 207 13.06 -24.91 20.47
N THR A 208 11.78 -25.06 20.08
CA THR A 208 10.89 -26.12 20.57
C THR A 208 11.06 -27.44 19.82
N LYS A 209 11.66 -27.42 18.63
CA LYS A 209 12.10 -28.64 17.95
C LYS A 209 13.16 -29.30 18.81
N SER A 210 12.86 -30.51 19.28
CA SER A 210 13.86 -31.36 19.91
C SER A 210 15.09 -31.46 19.02
N PRO A 211 16.31 -31.43 19.59
CA PRO A 211 17.54 -31.74 18.86
C PRO A 211 17.47 -33.08 18.11
N PHE A 212 16.62 -33.97 18.61
CA PHE A 212 16.27 -35.27 18.05
C PHE A 212 15.06 -35.12 17.12
N HIS A 213 15.23 -35.33 15.81
CA HIS A 213 14.10 -35.32 14.88
C HIS A 213 13.47 -36.71 14.82
N PHE A 214 12.14 -36.78 14.64
CA PHE A 214 11.36 -38.02 14.52
C PHE A 214 11.67 -38.84 13.23
N GLY A 215 12.81 -38.58 12.60
CA GLY A 215 13.40 -39.31 11.47
C GLY A 215 14.75 -39.96 11.80
N ASP A 216 15.23 -39.83 13.04
CA ASP A 216 16.41 -40.54 13.56
C ASP A 216 16.03 -42.01 13.83
N ARG A 217 15.67 -42.74 12.77
CA ARG A 217 15.55 -44.20 12.82
C ARG A 217 16.96 -44.72 13.14
N ASN A 218 17.10 -45.38 14.29
CA ASN A 218 18.28 -46.12 14.78
C ASN A 218 19.15 -45.44 15.86
N GLY A 219 18.71 -44.36 16.51
CA GLY A 219 19.39 -43.85 17.72
C GLY A 219 20.80 -43.27 17.52
N VAL A 220 21.22 -43.03 16.26
CA VAL A 220 22.52 -42.42 15.93
C VAL A 220 22.34 -40.92 15.67
N TYR A 221 22.82 -40.10 16.60
CA TYR A 221 22.75 -38.65 16.48
C TYR A 221 23.92 -38.09 15.67
N ARG A 222 23.64 -37.48 14.51
CA ARG A 222 24.65 -36.74 13.74
C ARG A 222 24.70 -35.28 14.20
N ILE A 223 25.60 -34.98 15.14
CA ILE A 223 25.91 -33.59 15.53
C ILE A 223 26.61 -32.92 14.34
N LYS A 224 25.93 -31.97 13.68
CA LYS A 224 26.60 -31.15 12.65
C LYS A 224 27.56 -30.18 13.36
N PRO A 225 28.87 -30.21 13.09
CA PRO A 225 29.79 -29.25 13.67
C PRO A 225 29.40 -27.84 13.20
N LYS A 226 29.42 -26.90 14.14
CA LYS A 226 29.09 -25.49 13.87
C LYS A 226 30.12 -24.96 12.87
N LYS A 227 29.67 -24.61 11.67
CA LYS A 227 30.53 -24.01 10.64
C LYS A 227 30.98 -22.63 11.17
N ASN A 228 32.23 -22.54 11.62
CA ASN A 228 32.83 -21.25 11.96
C ASN A 228 32.81 -20.39 10.69
N ARG A 229 32.18 -19.22 10.79
CA ARG A 229 32.14 -18.18 9.77
C ARG A 229 32.99 -17.02 10.25
#